data_AF-A0A0B7BAD2-F1
#
_entry.id   AF-A0A0B7BAD2-F1
#
_cell.length_a   1.000
_cell.length_b   1.000
_cell.length_c   1.000
_cell.angle_alpha   90.00
_cell.angle_beta   90.00
_cell.angle_gamma   90.00
#
_symmetry.space_group_name_H-M   'P 1'
#
loop_
_entity.id
_entity.type
_entity.pdbx_description
1 polymer ?
#
loop_
_entity_poly.entity_id
_entity_poly.type
_entity_poly.pdbx_seq_one_letter_code
_entity_poly.pdbx_strand_id
1 'polypeptide(L)'
;QNFRRAPNNQERAEQVRERNFPRRIDGADARENRDGNFHRDHAPKPMGYGRLKEWATTKDAGQLVLFMSTEREQLETFLKEDKIKTDWMILLVQSVNHAITAQHQKESIKQLLDSLCKNHFFEKFKSCVVEKVLLGSVWTDAEEFFMSLINIMTEILNKVPQHAEECFIGAQNLLHDAPSVNSLQDNTSVLDAITDVLKRAKEVFLQEKEKEKQQRGCIFFGSTDSEQPPENFLDIPVVPSGFDLREDSQPFIRSAKIVGEYENLD
;
A
#
# COMPACT_ATOMS: atom_id res chain seq x y z
N GLN A 1 -15.84 44.78 77.09
CA GLN A 1 -14.46 45.27 77.26
C GLN A 1 -13.70 44.82 76.02
N ASN A 2 -13.27 45.69 75.10
CA ASN A 2 -12.04 46.49 75.15
C ASN A 2 -10.80 45.58 75.35
N PHE A 3 -9.79 45.53 74.47
CA PHE A 3 -9.36 46.50 73.44
C PHE A 3 -8.43 45.89 72.35
N ARG A 4 -8.53 46.43 71.11
CA ARG A 4 -7.44 46.86 70.17
C ARG A 4 -6.38 45.84 69.69
N ARG A 5 -5.67 46.03 68.56
CA ARG A 5 -5.82 46.81 67.30
C ARG A 5 -4.78 46.24 66.31
N ALA A 6 -5.01 46.37 65.00
CA ALA A 6 -3.99 46.21 63.96
C ALA A 6 -3.19 47.54 63.78
N PRO A 7 -2.69 47.90 62.59
CA PRO A 7 -1.53 47.40 61.82
C PRO A 7 -0.44 48.50 61.68
N ASN A 8 0.65 48.22 60.94
CA ASN A 8 1.22 49.07 59.86
C ASN A 8 2.54 48.47 59.34
N ASN A 9 2.98 48.55 58.07
CA ASN A 9 2.93 49.52 56.95
C ASN A 9 4.22 50.37 56.81
N GLN A 10 4.68 50.47 55.55
CA GLN A 10 5.51 51.54 54.95
C GLN A 10 7.05 51.65 55.17
N GLU A 11 7.72 51.77 54.00
CA GLU A 11 8.76 52.76 53.66
C GLU A 11 10.24 52.58 54.05
N ARG A 12 11.02 52.08 53.08
CA ARG A 12 12.16 52.79 52.44
C ARG A 12 12.50 52.08 51.12
N ALA A 13 12.20 52.63 49.94
CA ALA A 13 12.68 53.88 49.31
C ALA A 13 14.16 53.84 48.87
N GLU A 14 14.34 53.59 47.57
CA GLU A 14 15.20 54.31 46.61
C GLU A 14 16.69 54.62 46.93
N GLN A 15 17.57 54.03 46.10
CA GLN A 15 18.75 54.64 45.41
C GLN A 15 19.45 53.51 44.62
N VAL A 16 19.42 53.44 43.27
CA VAL A 16 19.94 54.36 42.24
C VAL A 16 21.44 54.66 42.39
N ARG A 17 22.24 54.03 41.52
CA ARG A 17 23.59 54.41 41.02
C ARG A 17 24.02 53.33 39.99
N GLU A 18 23.64 53.46 38.72
CA GLU A 18 24.43 54.16 37.69
C GLU A 18 25.92 53.79 37.65
N ARG A 19 26.34 53.04 36.63
CA ARG A 19 27.64 53.20 35.94
C ARG A 19 27.53 52.88 34.44
N ASN A 20 27.42 53.96 33.66
CA ASN A 20 27.90 54.09 32.28
C ASN A 20 29.45 54.04 32.25
N PHE A 21 30.21 53.79 31.17
CA PHE A 21 30.05 53.72 29.69
C PHE A 21 31.15 52.73 29.15
N PRO A 22 31.45 52.55 27.83
CA PRO A 22 30.85 53.07 26.58
C PRO A 22 30.54 52.04 25.47
N ARG A 23 29.93 52.53 24.37
CA ARG A 23 29.83 51.86 23.06
C ARG A 23 31.17 51.79 22.32
N ARG A 24 31.35 50.78 21.46
CA ARG A 24 31.86 50.99 20.09
C ARG A 24 30.94 50.29 19.08
N ILE A 25 30.59 51.04 18.04
CA ILE A 25 30.06 50.56 16.77
C ILE A 25 31.27 50.49 15.84
N ASP A 26 31.34 49.51 14.92
CA ASP A 26 31.88 49.63 13.54
C ASP A 26 31.95 48.24 12.86
N GLY A 27 31.74 48.18 11.54
CA GLY A 27 31.85 46.97 10.70
C GLY A 27 30.58 46.10 10.67
N ALA A 28 29.68 46.20 9.70
CA ALA A 28 29.78 45.90 8.26
C ALA A 28 29.62 44.39 7.92
N ASP A 29 28.71 44.14 6.97
CA ASP A 29 28.58 42.96 6.10
C ASP A 29 28.44 41.56 6.72
N ALA A 30 27.19 41.15 6.93
CA ALA A 30 26.73 39.75 6.79
C ALA A 30 25.22 39.67 6.49
N ARG A 31 24.79 40.27 5.37
CA ARG A 31 23.47 39.96 4.76
C ARG A 31 23.62 38.71 3.88
N GLU A 32 23.76 37.54 4.50
CA GLU A 32 23.68 36.26 3.79
C GLU A 32 22.35 35.56 4.06
N ASN A 33 21.50 35.59 3.04
CA ASN A 33 20.56 34.56 2.61
C ASN A 33 20.09 33.58 3.71
N ARG A 34 19.01 33.96 4.39
CA ARG A 34 18.14 33.02 5.13
C ARG A 34 16.89 32.60 4.33
N ASP A 35 16.99 32.56 3.00
CA ASP A 35 16.08 31.81 2.14
C ASP A 35 16.42 30.31 2.14
N GLY A 36 16.63 29.77 3.35
CA GLY A 36 16.53 28.35 3.61
C GLY A 36 15.07 27.97 3.62
N ASN A 37 14.46 27.88 2.43
CA ASN A 37 13.13 27.29 2.28
C ASN A 37 13.25 25.81 2.64
N PHE A 38 13.09 25.50 3.92
CA PHE A 38 12.99 24.13 4.38
C PHE A 38 11.78 23.51 3.68
N HIS A 39 12.04 22.76 2.61
CA HIS A 39 11.26 21.59 2.28
C HIS A 39 11.30 20.71 3.52
N ARG A 40 10.34 20.94 4.42
CA ARG A 40 10.00 19.98 5.44
C ARG A 40 9.58 18.75 4.67
N ASP A 41 10.37 17.69 4.77
CA ASP A 41 9.95 16.36 4.38
C ASP A 41 8.68 16.06 5.17
N HIS A 42 7.54 16.34 4.54
CA HIS A 42 6.23 16.04 5.08
C HIS A 42 5.99 14.57 4.83
N ALA A 43 6.73 13.75 5.60
CA ALA A 43 6.44 12.34 5.77
C ALA A 43 4.92 12.22 6.00
N PRO A 44 4.19 11.50 5.13
CA PRO A 44 2.74 11.43 5.22
C PRO A 44 2.35 10.93 6.61
N LYS A 45 1.41 11.63 7.25
CA LYS A 45 0.96 11.24 8.59
C LYS A 45 0.25 9.88 8.48
N PRO A 46 0.52 8.93 9.39
CA PRO A 46 -0.18 7.65 9.39
C PRO A 46 -1.68 7.85 9.61
N MET A 47 -2.47 6.95 9.03
CA MET A 47 -3.91 6.99 9.12
C MET A 47 -4.41 6.70 10.55
N GLY A 48 -5.16 7.64 11.13
CA GLY A 48 -5.73 7.47 12.47
C GLY A 48 -7.07 6.73 12.47
N TYR A 49 -7.40 6.09 13.60
CA TYR A 49 -8.68 5.39 13.85
C TYR A 49 -9.93 6.15 13.37
N GLY A 50 -9.98 7.46 13.60
CA GLY A 50 -11.12 8.29 13.16
C GLY A 50 -11.35 8.22 11.66
N ARG A 51 -10.28 8.20 10.86
CA ARG A 51 -10.36 8.13 9.39
C ARG A 51 -10.77 6.74 8.91
N LEU A 52 -10.21 5.68 9.50
CA LEU A 52 -10.66 4.30 9.23
C LEU A 52 -12.15 4.09 9.60
N LYS A 53 -12.62 4.76 10.65
CA LYS A 53 -14.05 4.72 11.03
C LYS A 53 -14.91 5.50 10.04
N GLU A 54 -14.49 6.67 9.57
CA GLU A 54 -15.16 7.41 8.50
C GLU A 54 -15.28 6.56 7.23
N TRP A 55 -14.19 5.92 6.82
CA TRP A 55 -14.15 4.97 5.70
C TRP A 55 -15.17 3.84 5.86
N ALA A 56 -15.18 3.13 6.99
CA ALA A 56 -16.12 2.05 7.28
C ALA A 56 -17.59 2.51 7.32
N THR A 57 -17.86 3.79 7.64
CA THR A 57 -19.21 4.37 7.61
C THR A 57 -19.63 4.95 6.25
N THR A 58 -18.74 4.98 5.25
CA THR A 58 -19.00 5.58 3.94
C THR A 58 -19.92 4.69 3.12
N LYS A 59 -21.15 5.15 2.86
CA LYS A 59 -22.17 4.34 2.16
C LYS A 59 -21.88 4.12 0.68
N ASP A 60 -21.33 5.12 -0.01
CA ASP A 60 -21.02 4.99 -1.44
C ASP A 60 -19.63 4.37 -1.65
N ALA A 61 -19.61 3.17 -2.26
CA ALA A 61 -18.37 2.46 -2.56
C ALA A 61 -17.48 3.22 -3.56
N GLY A 62 -18.07 3.97 -4.51
CA GLY A 62 -17.32 4.78 -5.47
C GLY A 62 -16.56 5.94 -4.81
N GLN A 63 -17.22 6.65 -3.90
CA GLN A 63 -16.61 7.69 -3.08
C GLN A 63 -15.52 7.11 -2.16
N LEU A 64 -15.74 5.91 -1.60
CA LEU A 64 -14.75 5.26 -0.74
C LEU A 64 -13.47 4.88 -1.49
N VAL A 65 -13.57 4.27 -2.68
CA VAL A 65 -12.40 3.99 -3.53
C VAL A 65 -11.63 5.27 -3.88
N LEU A 66 -12.32 6.38 -4.16
CA LEU A 66 -11.69 7.67 -4.43
C LEU A 66 -10.93 8.21 -3.21
N PHE A 67 -11.50 8.11 -2.00
CA PHE A 67 -10.81 8.48 -0.76
C PHE A 67 -9.57 7.61 -0.52
N MET A 68 -9.70 6.27 -0.62
CA MET A 68 -8.57 5.35 -0.48
C MET A 68 -7.47 5.59 -1.51
N SER A 69 -7.82 5.96 -2.74
CA SER A 69 -6.86 6.28 -3.80
C SER A 69 -6.14 7.61 -3.55
N THR A 70 -6.86 8.60 -3.03
CA THR A 70 -6.30 9.94 -2.72
C THR A 70 -5.41 9.90 -1.47
N GLU A 71 -5.73 9.04 -0.50
CA GLU A 71 -5.01 8.90 0.77
C GLU A 71 -4.07 7.69 0.77
N ARG A 72 -3.72 7.17 -0.41
CA ARG A 72 -2.90 5.97 -0.60
C ARG A 72 -1.59 6.01 0.20
N GLU A 73 -0.87 7.13 0.17
CA GLU A 73 0.39 7.27 0.93
C GLU A 73 0.21 7.13 2.46
N GLN A 74 -0.94 7.57 2.99
CA GLN A 74 -1.28 7.43 4.41
C GLN A 74 -1.63 5.98 4.76
N LEU A 75 -2.30 5.27 3.84
CA LEU A 75 -2.59 3.84 3.95
C LEU A 75 -1.31 3.00 3.88
N GLU A 76 -0.41 3.28 2.94
CA GLU A 76 0.89 2.62 2.84
C GLU A 76 1.74 2.87 4.10
N THR A 77 1.71 4.10 4.64
CA THR A 77 2.42 4.44 5.88
C THR A 77 1.82 3.73 7.09
N PHE A 78 0.49 3.65 7.18
CA PHE A 78 -0.22 2.91 8.22
C PHE A 78 0.13 1.41 8.20
N LEU A 79 0.16 0.78 7.02
CA LEU A 79 0.52 -0.64 6.89
C LEU A 79 1.99 -0.94 7.23
N LYS A 80 2.87 0.06 7.11
CA LYS A 80 4.29 -0.02 7.53
C LYS A 80 4.48 0.11 9.05
N GLU A 81 3.47 0.49 9.84
CA GLU A 81 3.59 0.56 11.30
C GLU A 81 3.83 -0.84 11.90
N ASP A 82 4.82 -0.98 12.80
CA ASP A 82 5.19 -2.28 13.40
C ASP A 82 4.00 -3.00 14.03
N LYS A 83 3.14 -2.27 14.73
CA LYS A 83 2.00 -2.79 15.50
C LYS A 83 0.73 -2.01 15.20
N ILE A 84 -0.14 -2.63 14.41
CA ILE A 84 -1.49 -2.14 14.16
C ILE A 84 -2.45 -2.80 15.14
N LYS A 85 -3.36 -2.03 15.75
CA LYS A 85 -4.38 -2.56 16.66
C LYS A 85 -5.40 -3.41 15.89
N THR A 86 -5.81 -4.53 16.50
CA THR A 86 -6.84 -5.46 16.00
C THR A 86 -8.07 -4.74 15.43
N ASP A 87 -8.65 -3.81 16.19
CA ASP A 87 -9.89 -3.12 15.78
C ASP A 87 -9.68 -2.18 14.58
N TRP A 88 -8.45 -1.72 14.34
CA TRP A 88 -8.13 -0.88 13.18
C TRP A 88 -7.97 -1.74 11.92
N MET A 89 -7.41 -2.96 12.05
CA MET A 89 -7.39 -3.94 10.96
C MET A 89 -8.81 -4.41 10.59
N ILE A 90 -9.71 -4.59 11.56
CA ILE A 90 -11.12 -4.93 11.30
C ILE A 90 -11.79 -3.83 10.46
N LEU A 91 -11.66 -2.56 10.85
CA LEU A 91 -12.18 -1.43 10.08
C LEU A 91 -11.55 -1.34 8.67
N LEU A 92 -10.25 -1.61 8.52
CA LEU A 92 -9.61 -1.64 7.21
C LEU A 92 -10.19 -2.73 6.31
N VAL A 93 -10.31 -3.97 6.82
CA VAL A 93 -10.86 -5.11 6.06
C VAL A 93 -12.30 -4.83 5.63
N GLN A 94 -13.15 -4.33 6.53
CA GLN A 94 -14.53 -3.93 6.21
C GLN A 94 -14.56 -2.82 5.14
N SER A 95 -13.74 -1.78 5.30
CA SER A 95 -13.69 -0.66 4.35
C SER A 95 -13.22 -1.11 2.96
N VAL A 96 -12.17 -1.93 2.88
CA VAL A 96 -11.66 -2.44 1.60
C VAL A 96 -12.68 -3.39 0.96
N ASN A 97 -13.33 -4.28 1.73
CA ASN A 97 -14.39 -5.17 1.23
C ASN A 97 -15.61 -4.38 0.69
N HIS A 98 -15.94 -3.23 1.28
CA HIS A 98 -16.94 -2.33 0.68
C HIS A 98 -16.43 -1.66 -0.59
N ALA A 99 -15.20 -1.14 -0.59
CA ALA A 99 -14.58 -0.43 -1.71
C ALA A 99 -14.48 -1.31 -2.98
N ILE A 100 -14.13 -2.60 -2.87
CA ILE A 100 -14.05 -3.53 -4.02
C ILE A 100 -15.39 -3.73 -4.75
N THR A 101 -16.53 -3.41 -4.12
CA THR A 101 -17.87 -3.49 -4.76
C THR A 101 -18.14 -2.38 -5.79
N ALA A 102 -17.31 -1.33 -5.85
CA ALA A 102 -17.50 -0.21 -6.77
C ALA A 102 -17.31 -0.61 -8.25
N GLN A 103 -18.41 -0.73 -8.99
CA GLN A 103 -18.43 -1.28 -10.35
C GLN A 103 -17.61 -0.50 -11.39
N HIS A 104 -17.49 0.83 -11.21
CA HIS A 104 -16.94 1.74 -12.23
C HIS A 104 -15.46 2.10 -12.04
N GLN A 105 -14.84 1.80 -10.90
CA GLN A 105 -13.48 2.25 -10.56
C GLN A 105 -12.45 1.10 -10.58
N LYS A 106 -12.48 0.28 -11.63
CA LYS A 106 -11.71 -0.97 -11.73
C LYS A 106 -10.19 -0.77 -11.55
N GLU A 107 -9.61 0.24 -12.17
CA GLU A 107 -8.17 0.53 -12.10
C GLU A 107 -7.77 1.04 -10.71
N SER A 108 -8.56 1.94 -10.11
CA SER A 108 -8.34 2.39 -8.73
C SER A 108 -8.40 1.24 -7.72
N ILE A 109 -9.36 0.31 -7.89
CA ILE A 109 -9.41 -0.92 -7.08
C ILE A 109 -8.17 -1.79 -7.31
N LYS A 110 -7.72 -1.97 -8.56
CA LYS A 110 -6.52 -2.75 -8.89
C LYS A 110 -5.28 -2.17 -8.19
N GLN A 111 -5.10 -0.84 -8.24
CA GLN A 111 -4.00 -0.14 -7.60
C GLN A 111 -4.07 -0.18 -6.07
N LEU A 112 -5.28 -0.11 -5.49
CA LEU A 112 -5.51 -0.29 -4.05
C LEU A 112 -5.09 -1.70 -3.62
N LEU A 113 -5.57 -2.74 -4.29
CA LEU A 113 -5.25 -4.14 -3.97
C LEU A 113 -3.75 -4.44 -4.12
N ASP A 114 -3.12 -3.98 -5.20
CA ASP A 114 -1.67 -4.05 -5.38
C ASP A 114 -0.89 -3.34 -4.26
N SER A 115 -1.39 -2.19 -3.80
CA SER A 115 -0.83 -1.43 -2.68
C SER A 115 -0.98 -2.16 -1.34
N LEU A 116 -2.07 -2.89 -1.10
CA LEU A 116 -2.24 -3.68 0.13
C LEU A 116 -1.22 -4.82 0.20
N CYS A 117 -1.12 -5.62 -0.87
CA CYS A 117 -0.20 -6.76 -0.95
C CYS A 117 1.27 -6.33 -0.72
N LYS A 118 1.71 -5.26 -1.39
CA LYS A 118 3.08 -4.71 -1.29
C LYS A 118 3.47 -4.20 0.11
N ASN A 119 2.50 -3.98 1.00
CA ASN A 119 2.74 -3.44 2.34
C ASN A 119 2.38 -4.44 3.46
N HIS A 120 2.72 -5.72 3.27
CA HIS A 120 2.64 -6.77 4.29
C HIS A 120 1.24 -6.97 4.92
N PHE A 121 0.16 -6.62 4.19
CA PHE A 121 -1.22 -6.70 4.69
C PHE A 121 -1.58 -8.05 5.33
N PHE A 122 -1.17 -9.16 4.71
CA PHE A 122 -1.44 -10.52 5.21
C PHE A 122 -0.67 -10.87 6.51
N GLU A 123 0.52 -10.30 6.73
CA GLU A 123 1.29 -10.50 7.97
C GLU A 123 0.69 -9.74 9.15
N LYS A 124 0.24 -8.49 8.89
CA LYS A 124 -0.48 -7.67 9.87
C LYS A 124 -1.83 -8.31 10.23
N PHE A 125 -2.52 -8.82 9.22
CA PHE A 125 -3.72 -9.62 9.39
C PHE A 125 -3.49 -10.88 10.26
N LYS A 126 -2.46 -11.69 9.97
CA LYS A 126 -2.15 -12.88 10.77
C LYS A 126 -1.92 -12.52 12.24
N SER A 127 -1.17 -11.45 12.49
CA SER A 127 -0.91 -10.93 13.83
C SER A 127 -2.20 -10.55 14.57
N CYS A 128 -3.17 -9.95 13.87
CA CYS A 128 -4.49 -9.59 14.37
C CYS A 128 -5.34 -10.82 14.76
N VAL A 129 -5.34 -11.90 13.97
CA VAL A 129 -6.06 -13.14 14.33
C VAL A 129 -5.43 -13.82 15.55
N VAL A 130 -4.10 -13.98 15.54
CA VAL A 130 -3.36 -14.59 16.66
C VAL A 130 -3.61 -13.81 17.97
N GLU A 131 -3.68 -12.48 17.92
CA GLU A 131 -4.04 -11.66 19.09
C GLU A 131 -5.45 -11.97 19.61
N LYS A 132 -6.49 -12.02 18.76
CA LYS A 132 -7.87 -12.37 19.19
C LYS A 132 -7.96 -13.79 19.76
N VAL A 133 -7.26 -14.76 19.16
CA VAL A 133 -7.23 -16.16 19.62
C VAL A 133 -6.55 -16.27 20.99
N LEU A 134 -5.34 -15.68 21.15
CA LEU A 134 -4.58 -15.74 22.40
C LEU A 134 -5.27 -15.04 23.57
N LEU A 135 -6.02 -13.96 23.30
CA LEU A 135 -6.79 -13.24 24.32
C LEU A 135 -8.09 -13.96 24.72
N GLY A 136 -8.49 -15.03 24.00
CA GLY A 136 -9.73 -15.76 24.24
C GLY A 136 -11.00 -14.90 24.13
N SER A 137 -10.90 -13.73 23.48
CA SER A 137 -11.98 -12.74 23.43
C SER A 137 -13.10 -13.22 22.51
N VAL A 138 -14.35 -13.09 22.94
CA VAL A 138 -15.52 -13.36 22.08
C VAL A 138 -15.49 -12.40 20.90
N TRP A 139 -15.29 -12.94 19.70
CA TRP A 139 -15.33 -12.20 18.45
C TRP A 139 -16.68 -12.44 17.78
N THR A 140 -17.63 -11.55 18.06
CA THR A 140 -19.01 -11.63 17.56
C THR A 140 -19.07 -11.61 16.04
N ASP A 141 -18.27 -10.75 15.42
CA ASP A 141 -18.36 -10.44 13.99
C ASP A 141 -17.28 -11.19 13.18
N ALA A 142 -16.77 -12.32 13.71
CA ALA A 142 -15.69 -13.08 13.10
C ALA A 142 -16.07 -13.60 11.71
N GLU A 143 -17.27 -14.17 11.54
CA GLU A 143 -17.74 -14.69 10.26
C GLU A 143 -17.77 -13.62 9.16
N GLU A 144 -18.36 -12.45 9.43
CA GLU A 144 -18.40 -11.33 8.47
C GLU A 144 -16.99 -10.85 8.11
N PHE A 145 -16.09 -10.77 9.09
CA PHE A 145 -14.71 -10.35 8.90
C PHE A 145 -13.89 -11.35 8.07
N PHE A 146 -14.01 -12.66 8.34
CA PHE A 146 -13.34 -13.70 7.55
C PHE A 146 -13.91 -13.75 6.12
N MET A 147 -15.23 -13.66 5.94
CA MET A 147 -15.86 -13.57 4.61
C MET A 147 -15.43 -12.31 3.84
N SER A 148 -15.30 -11.17 4.51
CA SER A 148 -14.77 -9.93 3.93
C SER A 148 -13.34 -10.11 3.40
N LEU A 149 -12.50 -10.84 4.14
CA LEU A 149 -11.12 -11.12 3.73
C LEU A 149 -11.05 -12.15 2.58
N ILE A 150 -11.89 -13.18 2.60
CA ILE A 150 -12.04 -14.16 1.51
C ILE A 150 -12.43 -13.46 0.20
N ASN A 151 -13.34 -12.49 0.26
CA ASN A 151 -13.69 -11.64 -0.88
C ASN A 151 -12.49 -10.81 -1.37
N ILE A 152 -11.73 -10.18 -0.46
CA ILE A 152 -10.52 -9.41 -0.82
C ILE A 152 -9.48 -10.30 -1.49
N MET A 153 -9.19 -11.49 -0.94
CA MET A 153 -8.29 -12.46 -1.56
C MET A 153 -8.78 -12.89 -2.94
N THR A 154 -10.09 -13.15 -3.09
CA THR A 154 -10.71 -13.50 -4.37
C THR A 154 -10.53 -12.38 -5.40
N GLU A 155 -10.69 -11.13 -5.00
CA GLU A 155 -10.50 -9.98 -5.88
C GLU A 155 -9.02 -9.69 -6.22
N ILE A 156 -8.08 -9.98 -5.31
CA ILE A 156 -6.64 -9.95 -5.60
C ILE A 156 -6.32 -10.99 -6.68
N LEU A 157 -6.78 -12.25 -6.53
CA LEU A 157 -6.60 -13.29 -7.55
C LEU A 157 -7.25 -12.94 -8.90
N ASN A 158 -8.35 -12.18 -8.90
CA ASN A 158 -9.02 -11.72 -10.12
C ASN A 158 -8.30 -10.56 -10.84
N LYS A 159 -7.81 -9.56 -10.09
CA LYS A 159 -7.37 -8.26 -10.63
C LYS A 159 -5.86 -8.05 -10.60
N VAL A 160 -5.17 -8.74 -9.69
CA VAL A 160 -3.76 -8.54 -9.35
C VAL A 160 -3.05 -9.90 -9.14
N PRO A 161 -3.13 -10.83 -10.11
CA PRO A 161 -2.76 -12.23 -9.93
C PRO A 161 -1.29 -12.45 -9.58
N GLN A 162 -0.41 -11.46 -9.83
CA GLN A 162 0.99 -11.54 -9.41
C GLN A 162 1.19 -11.70 -7.89
N HIS A 163 0.19 -11.33 -7.07
CA HIS A 163 0.21 -11.51 -5.60
C HIS A 163 -0.48 -12.83 -5.15
N ALA A 164 -0.55 -13.84 -6.03
CA ALA A 164 -1.18 -15.12 -5.72
C ALA A 164 -0.41 -15.95 -4.68
N GLU A 165 0.90 -15.75 -4.53
CA GLU A 165 1.71 -16.41 -3.49
C GLU A 165 1.31 -15.92 -2.09
N GLU A 166 1.14 -14.60 -1.93
CA GLU A 166 0.68 -13.96 -0.72
C GLU A 166 -0.74 -14.38 -0.35
N CYS A 167 -1.64 -14.49 -1.35
CA CYS A 167 -2.97 -15.04 -1.15
C CYS A 167 -2.94 -16.52 -0.74
N PHE A 168 -2.05 -17.34 -1.33
CA PHE A 168 -1.91 -18.75 -0.97
C PHE A 168 -1.40 -18.92 0.48
N ILE A 169 -0.34 -18.20 0.84
CA ILE A 169 0.21 -18.19 2.21
C ILE A 169 -0.85 -17.64 3.19
N GLY A 170 -1.53 -16.55 2.83
CA GLY A 170 -2.62 -15.97 3.64
C GLY A 170 -3.76 -16.95 3.89
N ALA A 171 -4.27 -17.61 2.85
CA ALA A 171 -5.32 -18.62 2.95
C ALA A 171 -4.88 -19.86 3.74
N GLN A 172 -3.61 -20.26 3.65
CA GLN A 172 -3.08 -21.37 4.44
C GLN A 172 -3.01 -21.02 5.94
N ASN A 173 -2.61 -19.79 6.29
CA ASN A 173 -2.66 -19.31 7.67
C ASN A 173 -4.11 -19.23 8.18
N LEU A 174 -5.03 -18.72 7.36
CA LEU A 174 -6.47 -18.68 7.68
C LEU A 174 -7.01 -20.06 8.03
N LEU A 175 -6.72 -21.08 7.22
CA LEU A 175 -7.24 -22.43 7.42
C LEU A 175 -6.71 -23.08 8.70
N HIS A 176 -5.50 -22.71 9.13
CA HIS A 176 -4.90 -23.15 10.39
C HIS A 176 -5.48 -22.41 11.61
N ASP A 177 -5.64 -21.08 11.51
CA ASP A 177 -5.98 -20.23 12.65
C ASP A 177 -7.50 -20.09 12.87
N ALA A 178 -8.33 -20.18 11.82
CA ALA A 178 -9.79 -20.01 11.90
C ALA A 178 -10.49 -21.00 12.86
N PRO A 179 -10.17 -22.32 12.87
CA PRO A 179 -10.78 -23.25 13.83
C PRO A 179 -10.44 -22.94 15.30
N SER A 180 -9.39 -22.15 15.56
CA SER A 180 -9.02 -21.69 16.90
C SER A 180 -9.83 -20.47 17.37
N VAL A 181 -10.66 -19.88 16.49
CA VAL A 181 -11.62 -18.84 16.84
C VAL A 181 -12.92 -19.51 17.26
N ASN A 182 -13.30 -19.38 18.53
CA ASN A 182 -14.45 -20.09 19.12
C ASN A 182 -15.78 -19.93 18.34
N SER A 183 -15.98 -18.81 17.64
CA SER A 183 -17.19 -18.55 16.81
C SER A 183 -17.14 -19.19 15.41
N LEU A 184 -16.00 -19.75 14.99
CA LEU A 184 -15.78 -20.36 13.68
C LEU A 184 -15.45 -21.86 13.73
N GLN A 185 -15.22 -22.42 14.92
CA GLN A 185 -14.83 -23.83 15.12
C GLN A 185 -15.72 -24.82 14.35
N ASP A 186 -17.04 -24.60 14.36
CA ASP A 186 -18.04 -25.44 13.68
C ASP A 186 -18.62 -24.78 12.41
N ASN A 187 -18.11 -23.61 11.98
CA ASN A 187 -18.62 -22.91 10.80
C ASN A 187 -17.97 -23.46 9.52
N THR A 188 -18.52 -24.55 9.01
CA THR A 188 -18.04 -25.20 7.77
C THR A 188 -18.09 -24.27 6.57
N SER A 189 -19.07 -23.36 6.48
CA SER A 189 -19.21 -22.42 5.34
C SER A 189 -17.98 -21.52 5.18
N VAL A 190 -17.45 -20.98 6.29
CA VAL A 190 -16.23 -20.17 6.27
C VAL A 190 -15.00 -21.03 5.96
N LEU A 191 -14.88 -22.23 6.55
CA LEU A 191 -13.74 -23.13 6.32
C LEU A 191 -13.67 -23.67 4.89
N ASP A 192 -14.82 -23.99 4.29
CA ASP A 192 -14.95 -24.40 2.88
C ASP A 192 -14.57 -23.24 1.95
N ALA A 193 -15.06 -22.02 2.22
CA ALA A 193 -14.71 -20.83 1.44
C ALA A 193 -13.21 -20.46 1.52
N ILE A 194 -12.56 -20.61 2.69
CA ILE A 194 -11.10 -20.49 2.81
C ILE A 194 -10.40 -21.57 1.98
N THR A 195 -10.90 -22.81 2.04
CA THR A 195 -10.34 -23.96 1.31
C THR A 195 -10.42 -23.78 -0.20
N ASP A 196 -11.50 -23.19 -0.71
CA ASP A 196 -11.65 -22.90 -2.14
C ASP A 196 -10.77 -21.73 -2.60
N VAL A 197 -10.63 -20.68 -1.80
CA VAL A 197 -9.63 -19.62 -2.07
C VAL A 197 -8.20 -20.19 -2.04
N LEU A 198 -7.87 -21.10 -1.12
CA LEU A 198 -6.56 -21.74 -1.06
C LEU A 198 -6.25 -22.56 -2.32
N LYS A 199 -7.20 -23.37 -2.80
CA LYS A 199 -7.06 -24.12 -4.07
C LYS A 199 -6.84 -23.16 -5.24
N ARG A 200 -7.69 -22.13 -5.34
CA ARG A 200 -7.64 -21.14 -6.42
C ARG A 200 -6.34 -20.33 -6.42
N ALA A 201 -5.87 -19.91 -5.24
CA ALA A 201 -4.61 -19.19 -5.10
C ALA A 201 -3.43 -20.06 -5.58
N LYS A 202 -3.43 -21.35 -5.24
CA LYS A 202 -2.41 -22.31 -5.73
C LYS A 202 -2.45 -22.46 -7.26
N GLU A 203 -3.62 -22.54 -7.85
CA GLU A 203 -3.79 -22.64 -9.32
C GLU A 203 -3.27 -21.37 -10.02
N VAL A 204 -3.68 -20.19 -9.57
CA VAL A 204 -3.23 -18.90 -10.15
C VAL A 204 -1.72 -18.71 -9.95
N PHE A 205 -1.18 -19.03 -8.77
CA PHE A 205 0.26 -18.97 -8.51
C PHE A 205 1.07 -19.86 -9.46
N LEU A 206 0.60 -21.09 -9.73
CA LEU A 206 1.26 -21.98 -10.69
C LEU A 206 1.19 -21.42 -12.12
N GLN A 207 0.06 -20.83 -12.52
CA GLN A 207 -0.12 -20.18 -13.83
C GLN A 207 0.80 -18.96 -13.99
N GLU A 208 0.85 -18.05 -13.02
CA GLU A 208 1.76 -16.88 -13.08
C GLU A 208 3.23 -17.31 -13.11
N LYS A 209 3.61 -18.31 -12.31
CA LYS A 209 4.96 -18.89 -12.34
C LYS A 209 5.31 -19.55 -13.68
N GLU A 210 4.32 -20.03 -14.43
CA GLU A 210 4.51 -20.53 -15.79
C GLU A 210 4.62 -19.39 -16.80
N LYS A 211 3.78 -18.35 -16.71
CA LYS A 211 3.89 -17.13 -17.52
C LYS A 211 5.25 -16.46 -17.36
N GLU A 212 5.76 -16.33 -16.12
CA GLU A 212 7.09 -15.80 -15.86
C GLU A 212 8.18 -16.65 -16.53
N LYS A 213 8.07 -17.98 -16.51
CA LYS A 213 9.02 -18.86 -17.21
C LYS A 213 8.94 -18.69 -18.72
N GLN A 214 7.74 -18.56 -19.28
CA GLN A 214 7.55 -18.32 -20.72
C GLN A 214 8.12 -16.97 -21.13
N GLN A 215 7.93 -15.91 -20.34
CA GLN A 215 8.52 -14.58 -20.56
C GLN A 215 10.06 -14.59 -20.41
N ARG A 216 10.60 -15.32 -19.44
CA ARG A 216 12.06 -15.51 -19.29
C ARG A 216 12.65 -16.46 -20.33
N GLY A 217 11.85 -17.35 -20.92
CA GLY A 217 12.21 -18.14 -22.11
C GLY A 217 12.20 -17.29 -23.38
N CYS A 218 11.26 -16.34 -23.47
CA CYS A 218 11.22 -15.27 -24.45
C CYS A 218 12.13 -14.08 -24.07
N ILE A 219 13.29 -14.35 -23.47
CA ILE A 219 14.39 -13.38 -23.52
C ILE A 219 14.74 -13.23 -24.99
N PHE A 220 14.39 -12.06 -25.54
CA PHE A 220 14.46 -11.63 -26.94
C PHE A 220 15.86 -11.63 -27.59
N PHE A 221 16.83 -12.26 -26.92
CA PHE A 221 18.25 -12.32 -27.26
C PHE A 221 18.71 -13.76 -27.51
N GLY A 222 17.82 -14.60 -28.04
CA GLY A 222 18.21 -15.85 -28.68
C GLY A 222 18.91 -15.57 -30.00
N SER A 223 20.17 -15.13 -29.95
CA SER A 223 21.11 -14.98 -31.08
C SER A 223 20.50 -14.50 -32.42
N THR A 224 19.67 -13.45 -32.40
CA THR A 224 19.03 -12.89 -33.60
C THR A 224 20.00 -12.18 -34.57
N ASP A 225 21.29 -12.18 -34.26
CA ASP A 225 22.37 -11.67 -35.13
C ASP A 225 22.46 -12.44 -36.46
N SER A 226 22.00 -13.69 -36.50
CA SER A 226 21.98 -14.55 -37.71
C SER A 226 20.61 -14.67 -38.39
N GLU A 227 19.56 -14.02 -37.90
CA GLU A 227 18.26 -14.01 -38.61
C GLU A 227 18.28 -12.97 -39.74
N GLN A 228 18.16 -13.41 -40.99
CA GLN A 228 18.06 -12.51 -42.14
C GLN A 228 16.89 -11.51 -41.94
N PRO A 229 17.07 -10.22 -42.27
CA PRO A 229 15.98 -9.27 -42.21
C PRO A 229 14.99 -9.59 -43.34
N PRO A 230 13.71 -9.22 -43.23
CA PRO A 230 12.79 -9.28 -44.36
C PRO A 230 13.38 -8.51 -45.55
N GLU A 231 13.48 -9.14 -46.72
CA GLU A 231 14.34 -8.68 -47.84
C GLU A 231 14.05 -7.24 -48.31
N ASN A 232 12.84 -6.73 -48.12
CA ASN A 232 12.46 -5.38 -48.52
C ASN A 232 11.61 -4.66 -47.46
N PHE A 233 12.22 -3.71 -46.75
CA PHE A 233 11.51 -2.73 -45.91
C PHE A 233 10.54 -1.83 -46.71
N LEU A 234 10.61 -1.86 -48.05
CA LEU A 234 9.70 -1.14 -48.95
C LEU A 234 8.31 -1.80 -49.03
N ASP A 235 8.22 -3.11 -48.79
CA ASP A 235 6.97 -3.88 -48.87
C ASP A 235 6.26 -4.01 -47.50
N ILE A 236 6.91 -3.57 -46.41
CA ILE A 236 6.33 -3.56 -45.07
C ILE A 236 5.39 -2.36 -44.94
N PRO A 237 4.09 -2.56 -44.59
CA PRO A 237 3.17 -1.45 -44.41
C PRO A 237 3.59 -0.57 -43.22
N VAL A 238 3.84 0.70 -43.48
CA VAL A 238 4.22 1.72 -42.47
C VAL A 238 3.09 1.95 -41.44
N VAL A 239 1.85 1.65 -41.82
CA VAL A 239 0.67 1.73 -40.94
C VAL A 239 0.42 0.35 -40.33
N PRO A 240 0.42 0.20 -38.99
CA PRO A 240 0.08 -1.06 -38.33
C PRO A 240 -1.29 -1.58 -38.75
N SER A 241 -1.36 -2.86 -39.07
CA SER A 241 -2.60 -3.57 -39.37
C SER A 241 -3.30 -4.03 -38.09
N GLY A 242 -4.53 -4.52 -38.21
CA GLY A 242 -5.23 -5.18 -37.10
C GLY A 242 -4.64 -6.54 -36.68
N PHE A 243 -3.56 -7.00 -37.33
CA PHE A 243 -2.76 -8.13 -36.86
C PHE A 243 -1.67 -7.66 -35.88
N ASP A 244 -1.01 -6.54 -36.17
CA ASP A 244 0.07 -5.95 -35.34
C ASP A 244 -0.41 -5.34 -34.01
N LEU A 245 -1.74 -5.29 -33.81
CA LEU A 245 -2.40 -4.81 -32.60
C LEU A 245 -2.91 -5.93 -31.68
N ARG A 246 -2.62 -7.19 -31.99
CA ARG A 246 -3.07 -8.34 -31.19
C ARG A 246 -2.04 -8.72 -30.13
N GLU A 247 -2.52 -9.21 -28.98
CA GLU A 247 -1.66 -9.70 -27.89
C GLU A 247 -0.83 -10.95 -28.27
N ASP A 248 -1.22 -11.68 -29.33
CA ASP A 248 -0.46 -12.81 -29.90
C ASP A 248 0.50 -12.41 -31.02
N SER A 249 0.56 -11.13 -31.41
CA SER A 249 1.50 -10.65 -32.42
C SER A 249 2.92 -10.50 -31.84
N GLN A 250 3.88 -11.17 -32.48
CA GLN A 250 5.30 -11.10 -32.09
C GLN A 250 6.03 -10.16 -33.05
N PRO A 251 6.30 -8.89 -32.68
CA PRO A 251 7.03 -7.97 -33.53
C PRO A 251 8.48 -8.42 -33.70
N PHE A 252 9.07 -8.18 -34.87
CA PHE A 252 10.51 -8.43 -35.08
C PHE A 252 11.33 -7.26 -34.51
N ILE A 253 12.20 -7.53 -33.53
CA ILE A 253 13.11 -6.54 -32.94
C ILE A 253 14.54 -7.10 -32.97
N ARG A 254 15.41 -6.51 -33.78
CA ARG A 254 16.85 -6.76 -33.73
C ARG A 254 17.48 -6.03 -32.55
N SER A 255 18.49 -6.65 -31.95
CA SER A 255 19.33 -6.00 -30.94
C SER A 255 20.13 -4.85 -31.59
N ALA A 256 20.27 -3.73 -30.87
CA ALA A 256 21.06 -2.61 -31.35
C ALA A 256 22.56 -2.91 -31.17
N LYS A 257 23.30 -3.11 -32.26
CA LYS A 257 24.77 -3.22 -32.21
C LYS A 257 25.39 -1.86 -31.85
N ILE A 258 26.06 -1.83 -30.69
CA ILE A 258 26.84 -0.68 -30.21
C ILE A 258 28.29 -0.74 -30.73
N VAL A 259 28.75 -1.93 -31.14
CA VAL A 259 30.10 -2.19 -31.66
C VAL A 259 30.01 -3.18 -32.82
N GLY A 260 30.71 -2.88 -33.92
CA GLY A 260 30.73 -3.71 -35.13
C GLY A 260 29.54 -3.48 -36.07
N GLU A 261 29.61 -4.08 -37.25
CA GLU A 261 28.56 -4.03 -38.27
C GLU A 261 27.57 -5.21 -38.09
N TYR A 262 26.38 -5.11 -38.69
CA TYR A 262 25.51 -6.28 -38.84
C TYR A 262 26.09 -7.20 -39.93
N GLU A 263 25.98 -8.51 -39.74
CA GLU A 263 26.42 -9.45 -40.78
C GLU A 263 25.44 -9.37 -41.96
N ASN A 264 25.95 -8.98 -43.12
CA ASN A 264 25.22 -9.15 -44.38
C ASN A 264 25.33 -10.62 -44.77
N LEU A 265 24.22 -11.35 -44.57
CA LEU A 265 24.04 -12.70 -45.08
C LEU A 265 23.50 -12.59 -46.52
N ASP A 266 24.41 -12.28 -47.46
CA ASP A 266 24.23 -12.40 -48.91
C ASP A 266 24.10 -13.87 -49.35
#